data_AF-A0A452ZAN4-F1
#
_entry.id   AF-A0A452ZAN4-F1
#
_cell.length_a   1.000
_cell.length_b   1.000
_cell.length_c   1.000
_cell.angle_alpha   90.00
_cell.angle_beta   90.00
_cell.angle_gamma   90.00
#
_symmetry.space_group_name_H-M   'P 1'
#
loop_
_entity.id
_entity.type
_entity.pdbx_description
1 polymer ?
#
loop_
_entity_poly.entity_id
_entity_poly.type
_entity_poly.pdbx_seq_one_letter_code
_entity_poly.pdbx_strand_id
1 'polypeptide(L)'
;DNCMLGMGSGQPNRVDSLRIAFRKAGEAAKGAALASDAFFPFAWKDAVEEACENGIGTIAQPGGSMRDKDAVDCCNKYGVSLLFTGVRHFRH
;
A
#
# COMPACT_ATOMS: atom_id res chain seq x y z
N ASP A 1 2.20 15.89 -7.18
CA ASP A 1 2.81 17.00 -6.44
C ASP A 1 4.06 16.66 -5.62
N ASN A 2 4.71 15.50 -5.84
CA ASN A 2 6.00 15.11 -5.23
C ASN A 2 6.12 15.38 -3.72
N CYS A 3 5.01 15.33 -2.99
CA CYS A 3 4.93 15.59 -1.56
C CYS A 3 4.37 14.37 -0.83
N MET A 4 4.77 14.21 0.42
CA MET A 4 4.24 13.17 1.28
C MET A 4 2.92 13.63 1.89
N LEU A 5 1.84 12.91 1.62
CA LEU A 5 0.50 13.23 2.14
C LEU A 5 0.27 12.62 3.52
N GLY A 6 0.84 11.46 3.78
CA GLY A 6 0.71 10.77 5.07
C GLY A 6 1.69 9.62 5.20
N MET A 7 2.09 9.34 6.44
CA MET A 7 2.99 8.23 6.77
C MET A 7 2.55 7.56 8.07
N GLY A 8 2.43 6.24 8.03
CA GLY A 8 2.35 5.38 9.21
C GLY A 8 3.62 4.53 9.31
N SER A 9 4.44 4.81 10.32
CA SER A 9 5.71 4.13 10.58
C SER A 9 5.68 3.44 11.95
N GLY A 10 6.53 2.43 12.13
CA GLY A 10 6.74 1.78 13.43
C GLY A 10 5.58 0.94 13.94
N GLN A 11 4.67 0.50 13.07
CA GLN A 11 3.54 -0.35 13.46
C GLN A 11 3.90 -1.83 13.40
N PRO A 12 3.33 -2.67 14.29
CA PRO A 12 3.56 -4.10 14.29
C PRO A 12 2.91 -4.82 13.10
N ASN A 13 1.92 -4.18 12.44
CA ASN A 13 1.24 -4.72 11.27
C ASN A 13 1.07 -3.64 10.18
N ARG A 14 0.79 -4.07 8.94
CA ARG A 14 0.80 -3.20 7.76
C ARG A 14 -0.50 -2.41 7.62
N VAL A 15 -1.64 -2.99 8.02
CA VAL A 15 -2.94 -2.32 7.93
C VAL A 15 -3.01 -1.10 8.86
N ASP A 16 -2.42 -1.16 10.05
CA ASP A 16 -2.37 0.00 10.94
C ASP A 16 -1.46 1.10 10.41
N SER A 17 -0.32 0.74 9.80
CA SER A 17 0.53 1.71 9.07
C SER A 17 -0.25 2.43 7.98
N LEU A 18 -1.02 1.69 7.18
CA LEU A 18 -1.87 2.26 6.14
C LEU A 18 -2.92 3.22 6.73
N ARG A 19 -3.64 2.79 7.77
CA ARG A 19 -4.69 3.59 8.42
C ARG A 19 -4.15 4.89 9.01
N ILE A 20 -2.95 4.87 9.59
CA ILE A 20 -2.28 6.09 10.07
C ILE A 20 -1.92 7.00 8.89
N ALA A 21 -1.39 6.44 7.80
CA ALA A 21 -1.07 7.22 6.60
C ALA A 21 -2.32 7.88 6.01
N PHE A 22 -3.43 7.14 5.87
CA PHE A 22 -4.69 7.68 5.37
C PHE A 22 -5.29 8.73 6.28
N ARG A 23 -5.26 8.53 7.61
CA ARG A 23 -5.74 9.54 8.56
C ARG A 23 -5.00 10.87 8.43
N LYS A 24 -3.70 10.84 8.13
CA LYS A 24 -2.89 12.03 7.89
C LYS A 24 -3.14 12.66 6.52
N ALA A 25 -3.28 11.83 5.48
CA ALA A 25 -3.50 12.29 4.11
C ALA A 25 -4.91 12.83 3.87
N GLY A 26 -5.91 12.29 4.58
CA GLY A 26 -7.32 12.63 4.39
C GLY A 26 -7.77 12.43 2.95
N GLU A 27 -8.60 13.36 2.47
CA GLU A 27 -9.14 13.34 1.09
C GLU A 27 -8.06 13.45 0.01
N ALA A 28 -6.88 14.00 0.34
CA ALA A 28 -5.78 14.13 -0.62
C ALA A 28 -5.21 12.76 -1.05
N ALA A 29 -5.51 11.68 -0.31
CA ALA A 29 -5.07 10.34 -0.66
C ALA A 29 -5.71 9.79 -1.95
N LYS A 30 -6.86 10.31 -2.37
CA LYS A 30 -7.55 9.87 -3.58
C LYS A 30 -6.71 10.21 -4.81
N GLY A 31 -6.43 9.19 -5.63
CA GLY A 31 -5.55 9.28 -6.80
C GLY A 31 -4.06 9.33 -6.46
N ALA A 32 -3.68 9.28 -5.18
CA ALA A 32 -2.28 9.29 -4.78
C ALA A 32 -1.59 7.94 -5.03
N ALA A 33 -0.26 7.95 -4.90
CA ALA A 33 0.56 6.74 -4.89
C ALA A 33 0.87 6.32 -3.44
N LEU A 34 0.76 5.02 -3.16
CA LEU A 34 1.13 4.38 -1.91
C LEU A 34 2.44 3.61 -2.09
N ALA A 35 3.39 3.77 -1.17
CA ALA A 35 4.62 2.98 -1.14
C ALA A 35 4.69 2.18 0.17
N SER A 36 5.08 0.91 0.07
CA SER A 36 5.40 0.06 1.22
C SER A 36 6.87 -0.33 1.22
N ASP A 37 7.50 -0.27 2.39
CA ASP A 37 8.90 -0.61 2.61
C ASP A 37 9.16 -2.13 2.56
N ALA A 38 8.11 -2.92 2.81
CA ALA A 38 8.09 -4.38 2.78
C ALA A 38 6.89 -4.88 1.97
N PHE A 39 6.87 -6.19 1.69
CA PHE A 39 5.74 -6.76 0.96
C PHE A 39 4.46 -6.81 1.79
N PHE A 40 3.31 -6.86 1.10
CA PHE A 40 2.01 -7.10 1.73
C PHE A 40 1.79 -8.61 1.93
N PRO A 41 1.63 -9.09 3.18
CA PRO A 41 1.43 -10.53 3.44
C PRO A 41 0.04 -11.01 3.05
N PHE A 42 -0.96 -10.12 3.07
CA PHE A 42 -2.34 -10.37 2.71
C PHE A 42 -2.85 -9.19 1.88
N ALA A 43 -3.69 -9.48 0.88
CA ALA A 43 -4.28 -8.46 0.01
C ALA A 43 -5.77 -8.24 0.31
N TRP A 44 -6.56 -9.31 0.26
CA TRP A 44 -7.99 -9.30 0.53
C TRP A 44 -8.30 -9.10 2.00
N LYS A 45 -9.24 -8.20 2.30
CA LYS A 45 -9.65 -7.76 3.65
C LYS A 45 -8.49 -7.22 4.49
N ASP A 46 -7.46 -6.70 3.83
CA ASP A 46 -6.25 -6.15 4.43
C ASP A 46 -5.81 -4.88 3.68
N ALA A 47 -4.58 -4.42 3.91
CA ALA A 47 -4.05 -3.14 3.49
C ALA A 47 -4.14 -2.88 1.97
N VAL A 48 -4.00 -3.90 1.11
CA VAL A 48 -4.09 -3.70 -0.35
C VAL A 48 -5.53 -3.36 -0.74
N GLU A 49 -6.51 -4.17 -0.32
CA GLU A 49 -7.91 -3.91 -0.64
C GLU A 49 -8.40 -2.61 -0.01
N GLU A 50 -8.02 -2.33 1.25
CA GLU A 50 -8.37 -1.07 1.91
C GLU A 50 -7.77 0.14 1.15
N ALA A 51 -6.54 0.04 0.64
CA ALA A 51 -5.94 1.11 -0.15
C ALA A 51 -6.67 1.34 -1.48
N CYS A 52 -7.03 0.26 -2.18
CA CYS A 52 -7.80 0.31 -3.41
C CYS A 52 -9.19 0.95 -3.20
N GLU A 53 -9.90 0.55 -2.15
CA GLU A 53 -11.23 1.07 -1.82
C GLU A 53 -11.22 2.56 -1.47
N ASN A 54 -10.11 3.04 -0.89
CA ASN A 54 -9.91 4.46 -0.57
C ASN A 54 -9.40 5.28 -1.76
N GLY A 55 -9.32 4.69 -2.97
CA GLY A 55 -9.06 5.39 -4.21
C GLY A 55 -7.59 5.67 -4.49
N ILE A 56 -6.66 4.88 -3.94
CA ILE A 56 -5.25 4.93 -4.36
C ILE A 56 -5.14 4.56 -5.83
N GLY A 57 -4.41 5.36 -6.61
CA GLY A 57 -4.20 5.09 -8.03
C GLY A 57 -3.05 4.13 -8.32
N THR A 58 -2.08 4.03 -7.40
CA THR A 58 -0.88 3.22 -7.59
C THR A 58 -0.31 2.73 -6.27
N ILE A 59 0.11 1.47 -6.21
CA ILE A 59 0.78 0.85 -5.06
C ILE A 59 2.17 0.36 -5.51
N ALA A 60 3.21 0.73 -4.78
CA ALA A 60 4.56 0.22 -4.96
C ALA A 60 4.99 -0.59 -3.72
N GLN A 61 5.47 -1.81 -3.93
CA GLN A 61 5.97 -2.69 -2.87
C GLN A 61 7.12 -3.58 -3.37
N PRO A 62 7.93 -4.19 -2.50
CA PRO A 62 9.07 -5.01 -2.93
C PRO A 62 8.67 -6.29 -3.66
N GLY A 63 7.55 -6.92 -3.28
CA GLY A 63 7.25 -8.31 -3.65
C GLY A 63 8.09 -9.32 -2.88
N GLY A 64 7.94 -10.60 -3.24
CA GLY A 64 8.53 -11.75 -2.57
C GLY A 64 7.58 -12.43 -1.58
N SER A 65 6.30 -12.05 -1.56
CA SER A 65 5.28 -12.77 -0.80
C SER A 65 4.86 -14.04 -1.55
N MET A 66 4.62 -15.14 -0.83
CA MET A 66 3.95 -16.32 -1.42
C MET A 66 2.57 -15.97 -1.98
N ARG A 67 1.99 -14.83 -1.57
CA ARG A 67 0.66 -14.35 -1.94
C ARG A 67 0.70 -13.09 -2.82
N ASP A 68 1.82 -12.79 -3.49
CA ASP A 68 1.89 -11.62 -4.37
C ASP A 68 0.82 -11.63 -5.47
N LYS A 69 0.40 -12.82 -5.91
CA LYS A 69 -0.70 -12.96 -6.87
C LYS A 69 -2.02 -12.39 -6.34
N ASP A 70 -2.31 -12.54 -5.05
CA ASP A 70 -3.52 -11.96 -4.46
C ASP A 70 -3.48 -10.43 -4.51
N ALA A 71 -2.30 -9.83 -4.32
CA ALA A 71 -2.13 -8.38 -4.44
C ALA A 71 -2.34 -7.90 -5.88
N VAL A 72 -1.82 -8.64 -6.87
CA VAL A 72 -2.06 -8.38 -8.30
C VAL A 72 -3.54 -8.47 -8.64
N ASP A 73 -4.20 -9.55 -8.23
CA ASP A 73 -5.62 -9.78 -8.50
C ASP A 73 -6.50 -8.72 -7.84
N CYS A 74 -6.16 -8.32 -6.61
CA CYS A 74 -6.82 -7.22 -5.91
C CYS A 74 -6.65 -5.89 -6.66
N CYS A 75 -5.41 -5.50 -7.00
CA CYS A 75 -5.17 -4.25 -7.73
C CYS A 75 -5.88 -4.24 -9.09
N ASN A 76 -5.85 -5.36 -9.83
CA ASN A 76 -6.57 -5.51 -11.10
C ASN A 76 -8.09 -5.35 -10.93
N LYS A 77 -8.70 -5.92 -9.89
CA LYS A 77 -10.14 -5.79 -9.61
C LYS A 77 -10.56 -4.33 -9.42
N TYR A 78 -9.73 -3.52 -8.80
CA TYR A 78 -10.03 -2.10 -8.51
C TYR A 78 -9.42 -1.12 -9.52
N GLY A 79 -8.72 -1.60 -10.55
CA GLY A 79 -8.07 -0.73 -11.55
C GLY A 79 -6.87 0.06 -11.02
N VAL A 80 -6.19 -0.46 -9.99
CA VAL A 80 -5.02 0.15 -9.34
C VAL A 80 -3.74 -0.41 -9.97
N SER A 81 -2.77 0.46 -10.25
CA SER A 81 -1.46 0.00 -10.74
C SER A 81 -0.62 -0.57 -9.60
N LEU A 82 -0.11 -1.79 -9.74
CA LEU A 82 0.80 -2.41 -8.77
C LEU A 82 2.21 -2.50 -9.34
N LEU A 83 3.21 -1.98 -8.62
CA LEU A 83 4.62 -2.04 -8.98
C LEU A 83 5.41 -2.86 -7.95
N PHE A 84 6.27 -3.74 -8.48
CA PHE A 84 7.23 -4.50 -7.71
C PHE A 84 8.61 -3.87 -7.80
N THR A 85 9.20 -3.47 -6.68
CA THR A 85 10.53 -2.85 -6.65
C THR A 85 11.67 -3.86 -6.53
N GLY A 86 11.38 -5.09 -6.07
CA GLY A 86 12.38 -6.13 -5.83
C GLY A 86 13.33 -5.87 -4.64
N VAL A 87 13.20 -4.73 -3.96
CA VAL A 87 14.10 -4.31 -2.88
C VAL A 87 13.30 -3.89 -1.66
N ARG A 88 13.61 -4.51 -0.52
CA ARG A 88 13.00 -4.21 0.78
C ARG A 88 13.84 -3.16 1.53
N HIS A 89 13.18 -2.14 2.09
CA HIS A 89 13.84 -1.00 2.75
C HIS A 89 13.53 -0.92 4.26
N PHE A 90 13.60 -2.04 4.99
CA PHE A 90 13.38 -2.03 6.44
C PHE A 90 14.39 -1.14 7.17
N ARG A 91 13.90 -0.31 8.08
CA ARG A 91 14.67 0.48 9.04
C ARG A 91 13.95 0.47 10.39
N HIS A 92 14.71 0.28 11.47
CA HIS A 92 14.23 0.19 12.85
C HIS A 92 14.67 1.43 13.63
#